data_AF-A0A411G5X2-F1
#
_entry.id   AF-A0A411G5X2-F1
#
_cell.length_a   1.000
_cell.length_b   1.000
_cell.length_c   1.000
_cell.angle_alpha   90.00
_cell.angle_beta   90.00
_cell.angle_gamma   90.00
#
_symmetry.space_group_name_H-M   'P 1'
#
loop_
_entity.id
_entity.type
_entity.pdbx_description
1 polymer ?
#
loop_
_entity_poly.entity_id
_entity_poly.type
_entity_poly.pdbx_seq_one_letter_code
_entity_poly.pdbx_strand_id
1 'polypeptide(L)'
;SIPVNIESNSTVQFKLLNTEKGKLVFFSSVKSKLKIGDYTAKFLPTNTTAALSDAINAVLNGNRKEIIDTITPHIEKVISSKILEISNQITKHFTFDELLPDRE
;
A
#
# COMPACT_ATOMS: atom_id res chain seq x y z
N SER A 1 9.87 10.81 17.72
CA SER A 1 9.33 9.68 16.94
C SER A 1 8.09 10.16 16.21
N ILE A 2 8.01 10.00 14.89
CA ILE A 2 6.75 10.21 14.17
C ILE A 2 5.89 9.00 14.54
N PRO A 3 4.75 9.16 15.25
CA PRO A 3 3.88 8.02 15.54
C PRO A 3 3.46 7.40 14.22
N VAL A 4 3.72 6.10 14.05
CA VAL A 4 3.25 5.36 12.87
C VAL A 4 1.73 5.24 13.01
N ASN A 5 1.01 6.09 12.28
CA ASN A 5 -0.45 6.21 12.34
C ASN A 5 -1.10 5.67 11.05
N ILE A 6 -0.53 4.59 10.51
CA ILE A 6 -1.03 3.91 9.32
C ILE A 6 -1.09 2.41 9.63
N GLU A 7 -2.30 1.87 9.59
CA GLU A 7 -2.56 0.44 9.74
C GLU A 7 -3.09 -0.11 8.40
N SER A 8 -2.73 -1.34 8.07
CA SER A 8 -3.21 -2.03 6.86
C SER A 8 -3.73 -3.41 7.22
N ASN A 9 -4.95 -3.72 6.79
CA ASN A 9 -5.50 -5.07 6.80
C ASN A 9 -5.56 -5.57 5.37
N SER A 10 -4.83 -6.65 5.07
CA SER A 10 -4.70 -7.17 3.72
C SER A 10 -5.21 -8.60 3.62
N THR A 11 -6.06 -8.87 2.64
CA THR A 11 -6.46 -10.22 2.25
C THR A 11 -5.72 -10.61 0.98
N VAL A 12 -5.07 -11.77 1.02
CA VAL A 12 -4.27 -12.30 -0.10
C VAL A 12 -4.81 -13.67 -0.49
N GLN A 13 -5.08 -13.86 -1.78
CA GLN A 13 -5.54 -15.13 -2.33
C GLN A 13 -4.48 -15.69 -3.26
N PHE A 14 -4.11 -16.96 -3.07
CA PHE A 14 -3.16 -17.65 -3.93
C PHE A 14 -3.74 -18.99 -4.41
N LYS A 15 -3.10 -19.53 -5.44
CA LYS A 15 -3.38 -20.85 -6.02
C LYS A 15 -2.06 -21.57 -6.24
N LEU A 16 -2.10 -22.90 -6.22
CA LEU A 16 -0.96 -23.71 -6.64
C LEU A 16 -1.11 -24.03 -8.12
N LEU A 17 -0.07 -23.77 -8.90
CA LEU A 17 -0.01 -24.10 -10.31
C LEU A 17 0.95 -25.26 -10.52
N ASN A 18 0.49 -26.32 -11.21
CA ASN A 18 1.38 -27.41 -11.61
C ASN A 18 2.23 -26.94 -12.80
N THR A 19 3.55 -27.08 -12.69
CA THR A 19 4.51 -26.79 -13.76
C THR A 19 5.49 -27.96 -13.91
N GLU A 20 6.28 -27.96 -14.98
CA GLU A 20 7.37 -28.95 -15.17
C GLU A 20 8.40 -28.92 -14.02
N LYS A 21 8.54 -27.77 -13.35
CA LYS A 21 9.45 -27.58 -12.21
C LYS A 21 8.85 -27.99 -10.87
N GLY A 22 7.58 -28.43 -10.83
CA GLY A 22 6.83 -28.69 -9.61
C GLY A 22 5.71 -27.67 -9.39
N LYS A 23 5.09 -27.70 -8.20
CA LYS A 23 4.00 -26.79 -7.84
C LYS A 23 4.56 -25.41 -7.51
N LEU A 24 4.07 -24.36 -8.17
CA LEU A 24 4.42 -22.97 -7.85
C LEU A 24 3.26 -22.27 -7.12
N VAL A 25 3.59 -21.34 -6.22
CA VAL A 25 2.59 -20.43 -5.63
C VAL A 25 2.35 -19.27 -6.58
N PHE A 26 1.10 -19.09 -6.99
CA PHE A 26 0.64 -17.94 -7.76
C PHE A 26 -0.37 -17.14 -6.95
N PHE A 27 -0.05 -15.89 -6.65
CA PHE A 27 -0.97 -14.96 -6.04
C PHE A 27 -1.94 -14.45 -7.10
N SER A 28 -3.23 -14.64 -6.85
CA SER A 28 -4.32 -14.29 -7.77
C SER A 28 -4.99 -12.96 -7.42
N SER A 29 -4.93 -12.56 -6.15
CA SER A 29 -5.52 -11.30 -5.70
C SER A 29 -4.87 -10.84 -4.39
N VAL A 30 -4.70 -9.53 -4.28
CA VAL A 30 -4.41 -8.84 -3.03
C VAL A 30 -5.45 -7.73 -2.90
N LYS A 31 -6.03 -7.60 -1.71
CA LYS A 31 -6.91 -6.50 -1.35
C LYS A 31 -6.46 -5.92 -0.01
N SER A 32 -5.95 -4.71 -0.03
CA SER A 32 -5.53 -3.98 1.17
C SER A 32 -6.59 -2.95 1.57
N LYS A 33 -6.85 -2.86 2.87
CA LYS A 33 -7.65 -1.81 3.49
C LYS A 33 -6.77 -1.02 4.43
N LEU A 34 -6.66 0.29 4.20
CA LEU A 34 -5.82 1.19 4.98
C LEU A 34 -6.67 1.98 5.97
N LYS A 35 -6.08 2.21 7.14
CA LYS A 35 -6.54 3.19 8.11
C LYS A 35 -5.39 4.17 8.33
N ILE A 36 -5.57 5.38 7.83
CA ILE A 36 -4.65 6.50 8.01
C ILE A 36 -5.28 7.39 9.08
N GLY A 37 -4.62 7.53 10.23
CA GLY A 37 -5.22 8.24 11.35
C GLY A 37 -5.18 9.77 11.20
N ASP A 38 -4.03 10.35 10.82
CA ASP A 38 -3.89 11.77 10.52
C ASP A 38 -2.61 12.02 9.72
N TYR A 39 -2.48 13.19 9.11
CA TYR A 39 -1.23 13.66 8.50
C TYR A 39 -1.01 15.14 8.82
N THR A 40 0.23 15.61 8.65
CA THR A 40 0.55 17.04 8.63
C THR A 40 1.28 17.32 7.34
N ALA A 41 0.82 18.31 6.57
CA ALA A 41 1.51 18.74 5.36
C ALA A 41 1.88 20.22 5.48
N LYS A 42 3.10 20.53 5.06
CA LYS A 42 3.56 21.90 4.88
C LYS A 42 3.63 22.18 3.39
N PHE A 43 2.70 22.99 2.90
CA PHE A 43 2.65 23.39 1.50
C PHE A 43 3.58 24.58 1.31
N LEU A 44 4.72 24.34 0.66
CA LEU A 44 5.75 25.34 0.43
C LEU A 44 5.41 26.14 -0.84
N PRO A 45 5.24 27.47 -0.75
CA PRO A 45 4.98 28.29 -1.91
C PRO A 45 6.26 28.41 -2.74
N THR A 46 6.15 28.22 -4.06
CA THR A 46 7.27 28.45 -4.97
C THR A 46 7.24 29.84 -5.59
N ASN A 47 6.05 30.46 -5.74
CA ASN A 47 5.86 31.76 -6.38
C ASN A 47 4.62 32.53 -5.82
N THR A 48 4.42 32.59 -4.51
CA THR A 48 3.26 33.30 -3.91
C THR A 48 3.62 34.09 -2.66
N THR A 49 2.71 34.97 -2.22
CA THR A 49 2.89 35.76 -0.99
C THR A 49 2.74 34.88 0.26
N ALA A 50 3.38 35.28 1.36
CA ALA A 50 3.27 34.59 2.65
C ALA A 50 1.81 34.44 3.10
N ALA A 51 1.02 35.51 3.01
CA ALA A 51 -0.39 35.50 3.40
C ALA A 51 -1.24 34.50 2.60
N LEU A 52 -1.01 34.39 1.28
CA LEU A 52 -1.72 33.40 0.46
C LEU A 52 -1.27 31.98 0.80
N SER A 53 0.03 31.78 1.05
CA SER A 53 0.54 30.49 1.49
C SER A 53 -0.06 30.06 2.83
N ASP A 54 -0.17 30.96 3.80
CA ASP A 54 -0.76 30.68 5.11
C ASP A 54 -2.25 30.34 4.98
N ALA A 55 -3.00 31.07 4.16
CA ALA A 55 -4.40 30.78 3.90
C ALA A 55 -4.61 29.39 3.27
N ILE A 56 -3.78 29.03 2.27
CA ILE A 56 -3.84 27.70 1.63
C ILE A 56 -3.47 26.60 2.63
N ASN A 57 -2.39 26.80 3.41
CA ASN A 57 -1.99 25.85 4.43
C ASN A 57 -3.09 25.66 5.49
N ALA A 58 -3.79 26.72 5.91
CA ALA A 58 -4.88 26.65 6.85
C ALA A 58 -6.07 25.86 6.29
N VAL A 59 -6.46 26.11 5.04
CA VAL A 59 -7.56 25.39 4.38
C VAL A 59 -7.22 23.90 4.25
N LEU A 60 -6.05 23.56 3.71
CA LEU A 60 -5.69 22.15 3.49
C LEU A 60 -5.48 21.39 4.81
N ASN A 61 -4.87 22.03 5.81
CA ASN A 61 -4.75 21.42 7.15
C ASN A 61 -6.08 21.45 7.93
N GLY A 62 -7.06 22.26 7.56
CA GLY A 62 -8.42 22.21 8.12
C GLY A 62 -9.26 21.04 7.60
N ASN A 63 -8.94 20.54 6.40
CA ASN A 63 -9.75 19.55 5.66
C ASN A 63 -9.05 18.18 5.50
N ARG A 64 -8.15 17.82 6.41
CA ARG A 64 -7.30 16.63 6.29
C ARG A 64 -8.08 15.33 6.18
N LYS A 65 -9.20 15.21 6.89
CA LYS A 65 -10.05 14.02 6.84
C LYS A 65 -10.62 13.78 5.43
N GLU A 66 -11.14 14.81 4.79
CA GLU A 66 -11.68 14.71 3.42
C GLU A 66 -10.59 14.32 2.43
N ILE A 67 -9.40 14.90 2.58
CA ILE A 67 -8.23 14.55 1.78
C ILE A 67 -7.87 13.07 1.97
N ILE A 68 -7.74 12.60 3.22
CA ILE A 68 -7.48 11.19 3.55
C ILE A 68 -8.54 10.29 2.91
N ASP A 69 -9.82 10.57 3.15
CA ASP A 69 -10.93 9.74 2.68
C ASP A 69 -10.95 9.66 1.14
N THR A 70 -10.58 10.75 0.47
CA THR A 70 -10.51 10.83 -1.00
C THR A 70 -9.32 10.05 -1.56
N ILE A 71 -8.13 10.18 -0.98
CA ILE A 71 -6.92 9.56 -1.54
C ILE A 71 -6.78 8.08 -1.17
N THR A 72 -7.32 7.67 -0.01
CA THR A 72 -7.11 6.33 0.56
C THR A 72 -7.45 5.20 -0.42
N PRO A 73 -8.61 5.20 -1.11
CA PRO A 73 -8.95 4.13 -2.06
C PRO A 73 -7.95 4.00 -3.22
N HIS A 74 -7.34 5.11 -3.66
CA HIS A 74 -6.33 5.10 -4.70
C HIS A 74 -5.02 4.48 -4.21
N ILE A 75 -4.60 4.83 -2.99
CA ILE A 75 -3.43 4.23 -2.35
C ILE A 75 -3.65 2.73 -2.14
N GLU A 76 -4.82 2.33 -1.63
CA GLU A 76 -5.20 0.92 -1.45
C GLU A 76 -5.06 0.13 -2.76
N LYS A 77 -5.54 0.69 -3.88
CA LYS A 77 -5.44 0.06 -5.20
C LYS A 77 -3.98 -0.10 -5.64
N VAL A 78 -3.18 0.96 -5.57
CA VAL A 78 -1.78 0.94 -6.01
C VAL A 78 -0.96 -0.04 -5.17
N ILE A 79 -1.10 0.00 -3.85
CA ILE A 79 -0.37 -0.89 -2.95
C ILE A 79 -0.79 -2.35 -3.18
N SER A 80 -2.09 -2.62 -3.31
CA SER A 80 -2.59 -3.98 -3.59
C SER A 80 -1.98 -4.54 -4.89
N SER A 81 -1.98 -3.75 -5.97
CA SER A 81 -1.36 -4.15 -7.24
C SER A 81 0.14 -4.37 -7.11
N LYS A 82 0.84 -3.51 -6.36
CA LYS A 82 2.29 -3.62 -6.20
C LYS A 82 2.72 -4.81 -5.37
N ILE A 83 2.00 -5.10 -4.29
CA ILE A 83 2.21 -6.31 -3.49
C ILE A 83 1.97 -7.55 -4.36
N LEU A 84 0.86 -7.60 -5.10
CA LEU A 84 0.56 -8.73 -5.99
C LEU A 84 1.66 -8.97 -7.03
N GLU A 85 2.15 -7.90 -7.66
CA GLU A 85 3.25 -7.95 -8.62
C GLU A 85 4.52 -8.51 -7.98
N ILE A 86 4.96 -7.92 -6.86
CA ILE A 86 6.19 -8.31 -6.17
C ILE A 86 6.10 -9.75 -5.66
N SER A 87 4.99 -10.13 -5.03
CA SER A 87 4.78 -11.48 -4.51
C SER A 87 4.90 -12.52 -5.63
N ASN A 88 4.29 -12.29 -6.80
CA ASN A 88 4.43 -13.19 -7.94
C ASN A 88 5.82 -13.16 -8.58
N GLN A 89 6.51 -12.01 -8.58
CA GLN A 89 7.90 -11.92 -9.02
C GLN A 89 8.84 -12.73 -8.13
N ILE A 90 8.57 -12.81 -6.83
CA ILE A 90 9.35 -13.63 -5.90
C ILE A 90 9.02 -15.12 -6.12
N THR A 91 7.75 -15.51 -5.99
CA THR A 91 7.37 -16.93 -5.95
C THR A 91 7.49 -17.68 -7.27
N LYS A 92 7.58 -16.99 -8.41
CA LYS A 92 7.87 -17.67 -9.69
C LYS A 92 9.25 -18.34 -9.75
N HIS A 93 10.15 -18.02 -8.81
CA HIS A 93 11.50 -18.59 -8.74
C HIS A 93 11.62 -19.76 -7.76
N PHE A 94 10.57 -20.06 -6.98
CA PHE A 94 10.60 -21.09 -5.95
C PHE A 94 9.40 -22.02 -6.08
N THR A 95 9.64 -23.32 -5.99
CA THR A 95 8.60 -24.32 -5.81
C THR A 95 7.95 -24.19 -4.43
N PHE A 96 6.74 -24.71 -4.31
CA PHE A 96 5.99 -24.70 -3.06
C PHE A 96 6.73 -25.41 -1.93
N ASP A 97 7.45 -26.48 -2.25
CA ASP A 97 8.21 -27.25 -1.28
C ASP A 97 9.46 -26.47 -0.81
N GLU A 98 10.15 -25.76 -1.72
CA GLU A 98 11.27 -24.86 -1.37
C GLU A 98 10.82 -23.67 -0.49
N LEU A 99 9.59 -23.20 -0.66
CA LEU A 99 9.03 -22.13 0.18
C LEU A 99 8.68 -22.61 1.60
N LEU A 100 8.58 -23.92 1.83
CA LEU A 100 8.21 -24.53 3.10
C LEU A 100 9.18 -25.68 3.45
N PRO A 101 10.44 -25.37 3.76
CA PRO A 101 11.50 -26.37 3.85
C PRO A 101 11.33 -27.39 5.00
N ASP A 102 10.46 -27.14 5.98
CA ASP A 102 10.28 -27.99 7.16
C ASP A 102 8.84 -28.54 7.24
N ARG A 103 8.51 -29.48 6.35
CA ARG A 103 7.32 -30.32 6.46
C ARG A 103 7.71 -31.78 6.74
N GLU A 104 8.45 -32.00 7.82
CA GLU A 104 8.54 -33.30 8.50
C GLU A 104 7.96 -33.19 9.91
#